data_AF-A0A959NWU5-F1
#
_entry.id   AF-A0A959NWU5-F1
#
_cell.length_a   1.000
_cell.length_b   1.000
_cell.length_c   1.000
_cell.angle_alpha   90.00
_cell.angle_beta   90.00
_cell.angle_gamma   90.00
#
_symmetry.space_group_name_H-M   'P 1'
#
loop_
_entity.id
_entity.type
_entity.pdbx_description
1 polymer ?
#
loop_
_entity_poly.entity_id
_entity_poly.type
_entity_poly.pdbx_seq_one_letter_code
_entity_poly.pdbx_strand_id
1 'polypeptide(L)'
;GNCYDKFSIQSIAKVLSLCMAYRILDKKIWERVGVEPSGTAFNSLVQLEADNGIPRNPFINAGAIVISDILISNLENPKEDFLNFVRSISNNSEINYSDKIAKSEKKVGFRNIALCNFIKSFGNIQNEPSDVLDFYFDLCSLEMNCKELSDLFLFLANHGSSMIDNHMILTKSQSKRINALMQTCGFYDESGEFSFKVGLPGKSGVGGGIIAIHPNQYAIAVWSPRLNKKGNSYKGMRFLEEFTTESQLSIF
;
A
#
# COMPACT_ATOMS: atom_id res chain seq x y z
N GLY A 1 23.49 -1.51 6.84
CA GLY A 1 22.78 -0.21 6.90
C GLY A 1 21.83 -0.20 8.08
N ASN A 2 21.01 0.84 8.22
CA ASN A 2 20.07 1.03 9.33
C ASN A 2 18.78 0.21 9.18
N CYS A 3 18.90 -1.10 8.93
CA CYS A 3 17.73 -1.95 8.62
C CYS A 3 16.80 -2.21 9.82
N TYR A 4 17.19 -1.81 11.03
CA TYR A 4 16.41 -1.95 12.28
C TYR A 4 15.79 -0.64 12.76
N ASP A 5 16.07 0.49 12.11
CA ASP A 5 15.44 1.77 12.44
C ASP A 5 13.97 1.71 12.00
N LYS A 6 13.05 2.01 12.93
CA LYS A 6 11.62 2.08 12.62
C LYS A 6 11.29 3.38 11.90
N PHE A 7 10.40 3.25 10.92
CA PHE A 7 9.79 4.36 10.21
C PHE A 7 8.32 4.05 9.95
N SER A 8 7.51 5.08 9.76
CA SER A 8 6.14 4.90 9.31
C SER A 8 6.13 4.43 7.86
N ILE A 9 5.48 3.30 7.59
CA ILE A 9 5.45 2.68 6.27
C ILE A 9 4.54 3.41 5.28
N GLN A 10 3.71 4.33 5.78
CA GLN A 10 2.91 5.25 4.97
C GLN A 10 2.08 4.49 3.93
N SER A 11 2.09 4.95 2.68
CA SER A 11 1.35 4.34 1.56
C SER A 11 1.74 2.88 1.24
N ILE A 12 2.77 2.30 1.85
CA ILE A 12 3.02 0.86 1.77
C ILE A 12 1.90 0.07 2.47
N ALA A 13 1.31 0.63 3.53
CA ALA A 13 0.16 0.04 4.22
C ALA A 13 -1.06 -0.19 3.32
N LYS A 14 -1.18 0.57 2.22
CA LYS A 14 -2.26 0.40 1.23
C LYS A 14 -2.24 -0.97 0.56
N VAL A 15 -1.06 -1.60 0.44
CA VAL A 15 -0.96 -2.97 -0.08
C VAL A 15 -1.61 -3.95 0.91
N LEU A 16 -1.30 -3.80 2.20
CA LEU A 16 -1.82 -4.67 3.25
C LEU A 16 -3.33 -4.49 3.42
N SER A 17 -3.83 -3.25 3.40
CA SER A 17 -5.27 -2.97 3.50
C SER A 17 -6.02 -3.54 2.29
N LEU A 18 -5.46 -3.42 1.10
CA LEU A 18 -6.00 -4.05 -0.10
C LEU A 18 -6.00 -5.58 0.01
N CYS A 19 -4.93 -6.20 0.50
CA CYS A 19 -4.88 -7.64 0.73
C CYS A 19 -6.01 -8.11 1.66
N MET A 20 -6.22 -7.41 2.78
CA MET A 20 -7.27 -7.73 3.74
C MET A 20 -8.67 -7.57 3.11
N ALA A 21 -8.93 -6.45 2.44
CA ALA A 21 -10.22 -6.21 1.77
C ALA A 21 -10.48 -7.23 0.66
N TYR A 22 -9.43 -7.58 -0.11
CA TYR A 22 -9.54 -8.54 -1.20
C TYR A 22 -9.79 -9.96 -0.68
N ARG A 23 -9.23 -10.32 0.48
CA ARG A 23 -9.53 -11.59 1.16
C ARG A 23 -11.00 -11.67 1.61
N ILE A 24 -11.57 -10.57 2.10
CA ILE A 24 -12.94 -10.52 2.63
C ILE A 24 -13.98 -10.54 1.51
N LEU A 25 -13.81 -9.70 0.49
CA LEU A 25 -14.84 -9.43 -0.52
C LEU A 25 -14.54 -10.01 -1.92
N ASP A 26 -13.34 -10.58 -2.11
CA ASP A 26 -12.85 -11.05 -3.39
C ASP A 26 -13.10 -10.02 -4.51
N LYS A 27 -13.70 -10.42 -5.63
CA LYS A 27 -13.87 -9.55 -6.82
C LYS A 27 -14.77 -8.34 -6.58
N LYS A 28 -15.61 -8.33 -5.54
CA LYS A 28 -16.55 -7.24 -5.29
C LYS A 28 -15.86 -5.91 -5.00
N ILE A 29 -14.61 -5.92 -4.52
CA ILE A 29 -13.86 -4.67 -4.31
C ILE A 29 -13.70 -3.88 -5.61
N TRP A 30 -13.62 -4.57 -6.76
CA TRP A 30 -13.38 -3.95 -8.07
C TRP A 30 -14.61 -3.22 -8.62
N GLU A 31 -15.77 -3.37 -8.00
CA GLU A 31 -16.96 -2.58 -8.31
C GLU A 31 -16.83 -1.14 -7.77
N ARG A 32 -15.95 -0.93 -6.77
CA ARG A 32 -15.79 0.35 -6.06
C ARG A 32 -14.46 1.04 -6.34
N VAL A 33 -13.48 0.32 -6.88
CA VAL A 33 -12.16 0.84 -7.25
C VAL A 33 -11.61 0.11 -8.47
N GLY A 34 -10.99 0.84 -9.39
CA GLY A 34 -10.38 0.27 -10.59
C GLY A 34 -9.03 -0.42 -10.35
N VAL A 35 -8.35 -0.75 -11.45
CA VAL A 35 -7.02 -1.38 -11.46
C VAL A 35 -6.01 -0.67 -12.36
N GLU A 36 -6.38 0.50 -12.89
CA GLU A 36 -5.63 1.20 -13.91
C GLU A 36 -4.71 2.27 -13.29
N PRO A 37 -3.52 2.49 -13.85
CA PRO A 37 -2.71 3.66 -13.49
C PRO A 37 -3.50 4.96 -13.70
N SER A 38 -3.24 5.97 -12.86
CA SER A 38 -3.73 7.32 -13.11
C SER A 38 -2.70 8.07 -13.96
N GLY A 39 -3.05 8.46 -15.19
CA GLY A 39 -2.20 9.30 -16.04
C GLY A 39 -2.10 10.77 -15.60
N THR A 40 -2.86 11.13 -14.55
CA THR A 40 -2.82 12.44 -13.88
C THR A 40 -2.33 12.26 -12.45
N ALA A 41 -1.78 13.33 -11.87
CA ALA A 41 -1.34 13.33 -10.47
C ALA A 41 -2.34 12.64 -9.54
N PHE A 42 -1.83 11.82 -8.61
CA PHE A 42 -2.59 10.89 -7.75
C PHE A 42 -3.74 11.48 -6.91
N ASN A 43 -3.94 12.80 -6.92
CA ASN A 43 -5.13 13.42 -6.36
C ASN A 43 -5.78 14.46 -7.28
N SER A 44 -5.89 14.12 -8.57
CA SER A 44 -6.75 14.83 -9.51
C SER A 44 -8.21 14.55 -9.19
N LEU A 45 -8.97 15.59 -8.82
CA LEU A 45 -10.42 15.49 -8.65
C LEU A 45 -11.16 15.37 -9.99
N VAL A 46 -10.57 15.92 -11.06
CA VAL A 46 -11.17 15.91 -12.42
C VAL A 46 -11.35 14.48 -12.93
N GLN A 47 -10.33 13.64 -12.78
CA GLN A 47 -10.43 12.24 -13.19
C GLN A 47 -11.48 11.49 -12.36
N LEU A 48 -11.51 11.75 -11.05
CA LEU A 48 -12.45 11.13 -10.13
C LEU A 48 -13.90 11.54 -10.43
N GLU A 49 -14.13 12.78 -10.86
CA GLU A 49 -15.43 13.26 -11.33
C GLU A 49 -15.86 12.53 -12.61
N ALA A 50 -14.96 12.45 -13.60
CA ALA A 50 -15.22 11.74 -14.86
C ALA A 50 -15.51 10.25 -14.67
N ASP A 51 -14.89 9.64 -13.65
CA ASP A 51 -15.11 8.24 -13.27
C ASP A 51 -16.26 8.06 -12.25
N ASN A 52 -17.12 9.07 -12.05
CA ASN A 52 -18.28 9.03 -11.14
C ASN A 52 -17.91 8.59 -9.70
N GLY A 53 -16.81 9.11 -9.17
CA GLY A 53 -16.33 8.80 -7.82
C GLY A 53 -15.68 7.42 -7.68
N ILE A 54 -15.40 6.69 -8.77
CA ILE A 54 -14.67 5.43 -8.74
C ILE A 54 -13.17 5.72 -8.94
N PRO A 55 -12.31 5.51 -7.92
CA PRO A 55 -10.89 5.76 -8.07
C PRO A 55 -10.23 4.77 -9.04
N ARG A 56 -9.24 5.22 -9.81
CA ARG A 56 -8.58 4.40 -10.85
C ARG A 56 -7.89 3.13 -10.33
N ASN A 57 -7.34 3.17 -9.12
CA ASN A 57 -6.66 2.05 -8.48
C ASN A 57 -6.61 2.21 -6.95
N PRO A 58 -6.35 1.14 -6.17
CA PRO A 58 -6.32 1.20 -4.72
C PRO A 58 -5.07 1.87 -4.11
N PHE A 59 -4.04 2.21 -4.89
CA PHE A 59 -2.78 2.74 -4.37
C PHE A 59 -2.68 4.26 -4.37
N ILE A 60 -3.50 4.94 -5.16
CA ILE A 60 -3.79 6.38 -5.00
C ILE A 60 -4.60 6.62 -3.72
N ASN A 61 -4.58 7.85 -3.20
CA ASN A 61 -5.25 8.17 -1.93
C ASN A 61 -6.76 7.92 -2.00
N ALA A 62 -7.41 8.32 -3.08
CA ALA A 62 -8.84 8.10 -3.29
C ALA A 62 -9.21 6.60 -3.19
N GLY A 63 -8.45 5.73 -3.87
CA GLY A 63 -8.69 4.29 -3.83
C GLY A 63 -8.45 3.69 -2.44
N ALA A 64 -7.37 4.11 -1.77
CA ALA A 64 -7.08 3.65 -0.42
C ALA A 64 -8.16 4.08 0.59
N ILE A 65 -8.75 5.27 0.44
CA ILE A 65 -9.89 5.73 1.25
C ILE A 65 -11.13 4.84 1.00
N VAL A 66 -11.40 4.45 -0.24
CA VAL A 66 -12.47 3.47 -0.55
C VAL A 66 -12.19 2.10 0.07
N ILE A 67 -10.93 1.64 0.03
CA ILE A 67 -10.53 0.39 0.71
C ILE A 67 -10.73 0.51 2.24
N SER A 68 -10.39 1.66 2.84
CA SER A 68 -10.66 1.93 4.25
C SER A 68 -12.16 1.87 4.58
N ASP A 69 -13.01 2.47 3.75
CA ASP A 69 -14.47 2.39 3.91
C ASP A 69 -14.99 0.94 3.79
N ILE A 70 -14.48 0.17 2.82
CA ILE A 70 -14.80 -1.26 2.69
C ILE A 70 -14.46 -2.01 3.98
N LEU A 71 -13.27 -1.80 4.53
CA LEU A 71 -12.84 -2.48 5.75
C LEU A 71 -13.68 -2.08 6.96
N ILE A 72 -14.02 -0.79 7.11
CA ILE A 72 -14.92 -0.33 8.18
C ILE A 72 -16.28 -1.03 8.11
N SER A 73 -16.84 -1.22 6.92
CA SER A 73 -18.14 -1.91 6.78
C SER A 73 -18.10 -3.42 7.01
N ASN A 74 -16.92 -4.04 7.05
CA ASN A 74 -16.78 -5.50 7.10
C ASN A 74 -16.00 -6.02 8.32
N LEU A 75 -15.50 -5.13 9.16
CA LEU A 75 -14.74 -5.45 10.37
C LEU A 75 -15.46 -4.90 11.59
N GLU A 76 -15.43 -5.65 12.68
CA GLU A 76 -16.05 -5.23 13.93
C GLU A 76 -15.21 -4.14 14.60
N ASN A 77 -13.89 -4.31 14.62
CA ASN A 77 -12.94 -3.37 15.20
C ASN A 77 -11.83 -3.05 14.18
N PRO A 78 -12.11 -2.24 13.13
CA PRO A 78 -11.23 -2.12 11.96
C PRO A 78 -9.76 -1.85 12.27
N LYS A 79 -9.48 -0.97 13.24
CA LYS A 79 -8.12 -0.62 13.68
C LYS A 79 -7.39 -1.81 14.30
N GLU A 80 -8.06 -2.54 15.19
CA GLU A 80 -7.48 -3.68 15.90
C GLU A 80 -7.38 -4.91 14.98
N ASP A 81 -8.44 -5.20 14.22
CA ASP A 81 -8.50 -6.31 13.28
C ASP A 81 -7.43 -6.20 12.19
N PHE A 82 -7.21 -4.99 11.65
CA PHE A 82 -6.15 -4.75 10.68
C PHE A 82 -4.75 -4.93 11.31
N LEU A 83 -4.55 -4.41 12.52
CA LEU A 83 -3.27 -4.55 13.22
C LEU A 83 -2.96 -6.03 13.51
N ASN A 84 -3.96 -6.78 13.97
CA ASN A 84 -3.86 -8.21 14.22
C ASN A 84 -3.60 -9.00 12.93
N PHE A 85 -4.24 -8.64 11.82
CA PHE A 85 -3.95 -9.20 10.51
C PHE A 85 -2.47 -9.02 10.15
N VAL A 86 -1.92 -7.80 10.27
CA VAL A 86 -0.51 -7.54 9.99
C VAL A 86 0.41 -8.33 10.91
N ARG A 87 0.17 -8.28 12.23
CA ARG A 87 0.96 -9.00 13.24
C ARG A 87 0.98 -10.51 13.00
N SER A 88 -0.14 -11.08 12.55
CA SER A 88 -0.23 -12.51 12.24
C SER A 88 0.63 -12.92 11.05
N ILE A 89 0.75 -12.06 10.03
CA ILE A 89 1.58 -12.36 8.84
C ILE A 89 3.06 -12.26 9.18
N SER A 90 3.45 -11.25 9.96
CA SER A 90 4.84 -11.03 10.35
C SER A 90 5.29 -11.89 11.55
N ASN A 91 4.36 -12.56 12.24
CA ASN A 91 4.58 -13.19 13.54
C ASN A 91 5.32 -12.26 14.54
N ASN A 92 4.85 -11.01 14.64
CA ASN A 92 5.50 -9.97 15.46
C ASN A 92 4.44 -9.12 16.16
N SER A 93 4.29 -9.30 17.47
CA SER A 93 3.34 -8.56 18.31
C SER A 93 3.70 -7.09 18.53
N GLU A 94 4.96 -6.71 18.30
CA GLU A 94 5.49 -5.38 18.61
C GLU A 94 5.24 -4.34 17.52
N ILE A 95 4.72 -4.77 16.37
CA ILE A 95 4.23 -3.86 15.33
C ILE A 95 3.06 -3.07 15.91
N ASN A 96 3.10 -1.75 15.77
CA ASN A 96 2.04 -0.88 16.28
C ASN A 96 1.92 0.39 15.42
N TYR A 97 0.80 1.08 15.60
CA TYR A 97 0.58 2.41 15.05
C TYR A 97 1.36 3.47 15.81
N SER A 98 1.65 4.58 15.14
CA SER A 98 2.19 5.78 15.76
C SER A 98 1.10 6.83 15.90
N ASP A 99 0.49 6.93 17.08
CA ASP A 99 -0.53 7.94 17.38
C ASP A 99 -0.06 9.37 17.06
N LYS A 100 1.23 9.63 17.25
CA LYS A 100 1.84 10.93 16.92
C LYS A 100 1.75 11.21 15.42
N ILE A 101 2.08 10.23 14.58
CA ILE A 101 2.05 10.36 13.12
C ILE A 101 0.61 10.46 12.64
N ALA A 102 -0.28 9.58 13.10
CA ALA A 102 -1.71 9.62 12.75
C ALA A 102 -2.33 10.99 13.07
N LYS A 103 -2.10 11.52 14.29
CA LYS A 103 -2.58 12.86 14.68
C LYS A 103 -1.95 13.98 13.86
N SER A 104 -0.67 13.86 13.52
CA SER A 104 0.04 14.84 12.68
C SER A 104 -0.57 14.90 11.28
N GLU A 105 -0.80 13.74 10.66
CA GLU A 105 -1.40 13.65 9.32
C GLU A 105 -2.83 14.15 9.30
N LYS A 106 -3.65 13.74 10.28
CA LYS A 106 -5.04 14.19 10.40
C LYS A 106 -5.15 15.72 10.44
N LYS A 107 -4.25 16.41 11.15
CA LYS A 107 -4.24 17.88 11.27
C LYS A 107 -4.02 18.61 9.94
N VAL A 108 -3.29 18.01 9.00
CA VAL A 108 -2.97 18.62 7.70
C VAL A 108 -3.60 17.87 6.52
N GLY A 109 -4.48 16.90 6.81
CA GLY A 109 -5.07 15.96 5.86
C GLY A 109 -6.17 16.54 4.97
N PHE A 110 -6.23 17.87 4.79
CA PHE A 110 -7.30 18.58 4.07
C PHE A 110 -7.59 17.99 2.69
N ARG A 111 -6.56 17.55 1.97
CA ARG A 111 -6.72 16.94 0.65
C ARG A 111 -7.45 15.59 0.72
N ASN A 112 -7.14 14.77 1.72
CA ASN A 112 -7.83 13.49 1.93
C ASN A 112 -9.26 13.73 2.43
N ILE A 113 -9.49 14.75 3.26
CA ILE A 113 -10.84 15.18 3.67
C ILE A 113 -11.69 15.56 2.45
N ALA A 114 -11.13 16.37 1.55
CA ALA A 114 -11.81 16.75 0.31
C ALA A 114 -12.11 15.53 -0.57
N LEU A 115 -11.12 14.64 -0.77
CA LEU A 115 -11.30 13.40 -1.53
C LEU A 115 -12.42 12.53 -0.95
N CYS A 116 -12.41 12.27 0.35
CA CYS A 116 -13.39 11.39 0.99
C CYS A 116 -14.82 11.92 0.82
N ASN A 117 -15.03 13.23 1.07
CA ASN A 117 -16.33 13.85 0.88
C ASN A 117 -16.77 13.86 -0.59
N PHE A 118 -15.83 14.07 -1.51
CA PHE A 118 -16.11 14.04 -2.95
C PHE A 118 -16.52 12.64 -3.41
N ILE A 119 -15.84 11.58 -2.94
CA ILE A 119 -16.23 10.20 -3.24
C ILE A 119 -17.60 9.89 -2.61
N LYS A 120 -17.87 10.39 -1.39
CA LYS A 120 -19.17 10.23 -0.72
C LYS A 120 -20.31 10.90 -1.50
N SER A 121 -20.08 12.07 -2.12
CA SER A 121 -21.12 12.71 -2.93
C SER A 121 -21.52 11.91 -4.18
N PHE A 122 -20.67 10.99 -4.64
CA PHE A 122 -21.00 10.01 -5.70
C PHE A 122 -21.55 8.69 -5.15
N GLY A 123 -21.74 8.56 -3.83
CA GLY A 123 -22.26 7.35 -3.21
C GLY A 123 -21.27 6.20 -3.11
N ASN A 124 -19.95 6.44 -3.25
CA ASN A 124 -18.91 5.41 -3.14
C ASN A 124 -18.14 5.47 -1.80
N ILE A 125 -18.69 6.14 -0.78
CA ILE A 125 -18.32 6.02 0.63
C ILE A 125 -19.62 5.83 1.41
N GLN A 126 -19.73 4.74 2.17
CA GLN A 126 -20.97 4.38 2.87
C GLN A 126 -20.96 4.82 4.33
N ASN A 127 -19.78 4.84 4.96
CA ASN A 127 -19.63 5.20 6.37
C ASN A 127 -19.43 6.72 6.55
N GLU A 128 -19.33 7.16 7.81
CA GLU A 128 -19.02 8.55 8.12
C GLU A 128 -17.60 8.91 7.67
N PRO A 129 -17.40 10.02 6.93
CA PRO A 129 -16.08 10.41 6.44
C PRO A 129 -15.01 10.51 7.52
N SER A 130 -15.38 10.96 8.73
CA SER A 130 -14.46 11.04 9.87
C SER A 130 -13.87 9.69 10.23
N ASP A 131 -14.70 8.65 10.24
CA ASP A 131 -14.31 7.31 10.69
C ASP A 131 -13.43 6.64 9.63
N VAL A 132 -13.79 6.82 8.36
CA VAL A 132 -13.00 6.36 7.20
C VAL A 132 -11.62 7.00 7.20
N LEU A 133 -11.56 8.31 7.42
CA LEU A 133 -10.30 9.06 7.42
C LEU A 133 -9.44 8.72 8.64
N ASP A 134 -10.04 8.56 9.81
CA ASP A 134 -9.33 8.18 11.03
C ASP A 134 -8.65 6.82 10.87
N PHE A 135 -9.38 5.83 10.35
CA PHE A 135 -8.80 4.54 10.02
C PHE A 135 -7.71 4.65 8.93
N TYR A 136 -7.93 5.44 7.87
CA TYR A 136 -6.94 5.66 6.82
C TYR A 136 -5.62 6.27 7.36
N PHE A 137 -5.69 7.24 8.28
CA PHE A 137 -4.50 7.83 8.90
C PHE A 137 -3.81 6.85 9.85
N ASP A 138 -4.57 6.02 10.57
CA ASP A 138 -4.00 4.95 11.39
C ASP A 138 -3.21 3.96 10.51
N LEU A 139 -3.76 3.51 9.38
CA LEU A 139 -3.05 2.65 8.42
C LEU A 139 -1.69 3.24 8.00
N CYS A 140 -1.66 4.52 7.66
CA CYS A 140 -0.43 5.20 7.23
C CYS A 140 0.59 5.33 8.37
N SER A 141 0.14 5.36 9.62
CA SER A 141 0.98 5.53 10.80
C SER A 141 1.69 4.26 11.29
N LEU A 142 1.44 3.11 10.67
CA LEU A 142 2.04 1.84 11.08
C LEU A 142 3.57 1.90 10.98
N GLU A 143 4.27 1.53 12.06
CA GLU A 143 5.73 1.62 12.14
C GLU A 143 6.41 0.27 12.02
N MET A 144 7.38 0.19 11.12
CA MET A 144 8.22 -0.99 10.91
C MET A 144 9.64 -0.57 10.54
N ASN A 145 10.59 -1.47 10.74
CA ASN A 145 11.91 -1.36 10.13
C ASN A 145 11.99 -2.16 8.81
N CYS A 146 13.10 -2.05 8.08
CA CYS A 146 13.25 -2.74 6.79
C CYS A 146 13.13 -4.26 6.93
N LYS A 147 13.67 -4.86 8.01
CA LYS A 147 13.62 -6.31 8.20
C LYS A 147 12.18 -6.80 8.42
N GLU A 148 11.46 -6.14 9.32
CA GLU A 148 10.04 -6.42 9.56
C GLU A 148 9.22 -6.28 8.27
N LEU A 149 9.47 -5.22 7.50
CA LEU A 149 8.76 -4.97 6.25
C LEU A 149 9.08 -5.99 5.16
N SER A 150 10.35 -6.40 5.01
CA SER A 150 10.72 -7.44 4.04
C SER A 150 10.11 -8.79 4.40
N ASP A 151 10.16 -9.19 5.68
CA ASP A 151 9.59 -10.46 6.13
C ASP A 151 8.07 -10.50 5.90
N LEU A 152 7.38 -9.42 6.30
CA LEU A 152 5.94 -9.29 6.20
C LEU A 152 5.44 -9.49 4.78
N PHE A 153 6.18 -9.03 3.77
CA PHE A 153 5.76 -9.06 2.38
C PHE A 153 6.20 -10.33 1.62
N LEU A 154 6.95 -11.24 2.26
CA LEU A 154 7.39 -12.48 1.61
C LEU A 154 6.23 -13.35 1.10
N PHE A 155 5.05 -13.27 1.72
CA PHE A 155 3.90 -14.02 1.23
C PHE A 155 3.50 -13.65 -0.22
N LEU A 156 3.76 -12.41 -0.66
CA LEU A 156 3.52 -12.01 -2.05
C LEU A 156 4.55 -12.59 -3.03
N ALA A 157 5.76 -12.91 -2.56
CA ALA A 157 6.72 -13.70 -3.31
C ALA A 157 6.34 -15.20 -3.32
N ASN A 158 5.69 -15.68 -2.24
CA ASN A 158 5.25 -17.07 -2.05
C ASN A 158 3.77 -17.31 -2.41
N HIS A 159 3.31 -16.75 -3.53
CA HIS A 159 1.96 -17.01 -4.07
C HIS A 159 0.77 -16.75 -3.13
N GLY A 160 0.94 -15.90 -2.12
CA GLY A 160 -0.07 -15.57 -1.14
C GLY A 160 0.01 -16.38 0.16
N SER A 161 0.97 -17.28 0.32
CA SER A 161 1.14 -18.08 1.53
C SER A 161 2.26 -17.57 2.43
N SER A 162 2.03 -17.57 3.73
CA SER A 162 3.03 -17.27 4.76
C SER A 162 4.25 -18.18 4.60
N MET A 163 5.45 -17.63 4.80
CA MET A 163 6.70 -18.41 4.79
C MET A 163 6.99 -19.10 6.14
N ILE A 164 6.23 -18.75 7.19
CA ILE A 164 6.49 -19.23 8.56
C ILE A 164 5.79 -20.57 8.80
N ASP A 165 4.53 -20.66 8.39
CA ASP A 165 3.62 -21.77 8.70
C ASP A 165 2.84 -22.28 7.48
N ASN A 166 3.15 -21.77 6.28
CA ASN A 166 2.42 -22.05 5.03
C ASN A 166 0.93 -21.73 5.06
N HIS A 167 0.45 -20.95 6.04
CA HIS A 167 -0.92 -20.49 6.05
C HIS A 167 -1.22 -19.59 4.84
N MET A 168 -2.34 -19.85 4.17
CA MET A 168 -2.76 -19.09 3.00
C MET A 168 -3.36 -17.74 3.42
N ILE A 169 -2.67 -16.66 3.12
CA ILE A 169 -3.12 -15.28 3.37
C ILE A 169 -3.98 -14.79 2.21
N LEU A 170 -3.53 -15.05 0.99
CA LEU A 170 -4.24 -14.78 -0.26
C LEU A 170 -4.22 -16.02 -1.15
N THR A 171 -5.21 -16.15 -2.03
CA THR A 171 -5.10 -17.13 -3.12
C THR A 171 -3.99 -16.72 -4.10
N LYS A 172 -3.45 -17.70 -4.85
CA LYS A 172 -2.45 -17.44 -5.90
C LYS A 172 -2.93 -16.41 -6.93
N SER A 173 -4.23 -16.41 -7.26
CA SER A 173 -4.83 -15.43 -8.18
C SER A 173 -4.84 -14.02 -7.59
N GLN A 174 -5.21 -13.88 -6.31
CA GLN A 174 -5.21 -12.59 -5.61
C GLN A 174 -3.78 -12.06 -5.48
N SER A 175 -2.83 -12.88 -5.03
CA SER A 175 -1.41 -12.51 -4.91
C SER A 175 -0.82 -12.02 -6.25
N LYS A 176 -1.10 -12.73 -7.36
CA LYS A 176 -0.71 -12.28 -8.71
C LYS A 176 -1.24 -10.88 -9.04
N ARG A 177 -2.51 -10.59 -8.70
CA ARG A 177 -3.15 -9.31 -9.00
C ARG A 177 -2.64 -8.18 -8.11
N ILE A 178 -2.33 -8.45 -6.85
CA ILE A 178 -1.65 -7.49 -5.96
C ILE A 178 -0.29 -7.12 -6.54
N ASN A 179 0.53 -8.11 -6.93
CA ASN A 179 1.82 -7.85 -7.56
C ASN A 179 1.66 -7.07 -8.88
N ALA A 180 0.65 -7.36 -9.69
CA ALA A 180 0.37 -6.59 -10.91
C ALA A 180 0.06 -5.11 -10.60
N LEU A 181 -0.78 -4.83 -9.60
CA LEU A 181 -1.06 -3.46 -9.16
C LEU A 181 0.18 -2.77 -8.58
N MET A 182 1.03 -3.50 -7.87
CA MET A 182 2.28 -2.96 -7.34
C MET A 182 3.22 -2.56 -8.50
N GLN A 183 3.28 -3.37 -9.56
CA GLN A 183 4.04 -3.04 -10.76
C GLN A 183 3.52 -1.78 -11.45
N THR A 184 2.20 -1.69 -11.66
CA THR A 184 1.62 -0.66 -12.54
C THR A 184 1.25 0.64 -11.84
N CYS A 185 0.96 0.58 -10.53
CA CYS A 185 0.42 1.70 -9.76
C CYS A 185 1.26 2.05 -8.53
N GLY A 186 2.24 1.22 -8.17
CA GLY A 186 2.90 1.29 -6.86
C GLY A 186 3.78 2.51 -6.62
N PHE A 187 4.20 3.18 -7.69
CA PHE A 187 5.04 4.38 -7.65
C PHE A 187 4.36 5.60 -8.30
N TYR A 188 3.02 5.57 -8.38
CA TYR A 188 2.23 6.66 -8.95
C TYR A 188 2.69 6.96 -10.38
N ASP A 189 2.99 8.24 -10.67
CA ASP A 189 3.49 8.73 -11.95
C ASP A 189 4.92 8.23 -12.30
N GLU A 190 5.58 7.51 -11.39
CA GLU A 190 6.91 6.90 -11.59
C GLU A 190 6.85 5.36 -11.73
N SER A 191 5.66 4.75 -11.78
CA SER A 191 5.51 3.28 -11.88
C SER A 191 6.15 2.71 -13.15
N GLY A 192 6.01 3.40 -14.30
CA GLY A 192 6.68 3.00 -15.53
C GLY A 192 8.21 3.09 -15.44
N GLU A 193 8.73 4.15 -14.81
CA GLU A 193 10.18 4.34 -14.63
C GLU A 193 10.78 3.33 -13.64
N PHE A 194 10.07 3.02 -12.54
CA PHE A 194 10.47 1.95 -11.63
C PHE A 194 10.47 0.59 -12.33
N SER A 195 9.44 0.29 -13.13
CA SER A 195 9.37 -0.93 -13.92
C SER A 195 10.54 -1.04 -14.91
N PHE A 196 10.89 0.06 -15.57
CA PHE A 196 11.98 0.10 -16.55
C PHE A 196 13.37 -0.07 -15.91
N LYS A 197 13.61 0.55 -14.74
CA LYS A 197 14.94 0.55 -14.09
C LYS A 197 15.16 -0.64 -13.17
N VAL A 198 14.14 -1.05 -12.44
CA VAL A 198 14.23 -2.09 -11.40
C VAL A 198 13.58 -3.39 -11.86
N GLY A 199 12.46 -3.31 -12.59
CA GLY A 199 11.78 -4.48 -13.12
C GLY A 199 11.28 -5.44 -12.05
N LEU A 200 10.76 -4.89 -10.95
CA LEU A 200 10.07 -5.63 -9.89
C LEU A 200 8.72 -4.95 -9.58
N PRO A 201 7.71 -5.71 -9.14
CA PRO A 201 6.55 -5.14 -8.45
C PRO A 201 6.99 -4.44 -7.17
N GLY A 202 6.51 -3.21 -6.90
CA GLY A 202 6.85 -2.55 -5.64
C GLY A 202 5.85 -1.51 -5.18
N LYS A 203 6.07 -0.97 -3.98
CA LYS A 203 5.30 0.15 -3.43
C LYS A 203 6.22 1.07 -2.64
N SER A 204 6.11 2.37 -2.89
CA SER A 204 6.77 3.41 -2.11
C SER A 204 5.89 4.00 -1.02
N GLY A 205 6.53 4.55 0.02
CA GLY A 205 5.90 5.38 1.04
C GLY A 205 6.70 6.68 1.26
N VAL A 206 6.00 7.77 1.55
CA VAL A 206 6.62 9.09 1.79
C VAL A 206 7.49 9.14 3.06
N GLY A 207 7.43 8.10 3.90
CA GLY A 207 8.37 7.88 5.01
C GLY A 207 9.78 7.49 4.54
N GLY A 208 9.99 7.35 3.22
CA GLY A 208 11.26 6.99 2.60
C GLY A 208 11.45 5.48 2.39
N GLY A 209 10.43 4.68 2.71
CA GLY A 209 10.44 3.24 2.51
C GLY A 209 10.03 2.85 1.09
N ILE A 210 10.61 1.76 0.58
CA ILE A 210 10.16 1.05 -0.61
C ILE A 210 10.17 -0.45 -0.28
N ILE A 211 9.10 -1.14 -0.66
CA ILE A 211 9.05 -2.61 -0.70
C ILE A 211 8.96 -3.05 -2.16
N ALA A 212 9.78 -4.03 -2.57
CA ALA A 212 9.74 -4.64 -3.89
C ALA A 212 9.74 -6.18 -3.78
N ILE A 213 9.04 -6.83 -4.70
CA ILE A 213 8.76 -8.27 -4.65
C ILE A 213 9.31 -8.90 -5.92
N HIS A 214 10.17 -9.90 -5.77
CA HIS A 214 10.50 -10.82 -6.84
C HIS A 214 9.71 -12.13 -6.62
N PRO A 215 8.66 -12.40 -7.41
CA PRO A 215 7.89 -13.63 -7.29
C PRO A 215 8.80 -14.87 -7.28
N ASN A 216 8.51 -15.81 -6.38
CA ASN A 216 9.25 -17.06 -6.17
C ASN A 216 10.70 -16.91 -5.68
N GLN A 217 11.16 -15.70 -5.33
CA GLN A 217 12.56 -15.46 -4.94
C GLN A 217 12.65 -14.72 -3.60
N TYR A 218 12.27 -13.45 -3.56
CA TYR A 218 12.47 -12.60 -2.38
C TYR A 218 11.50 -11.44 -2.29
N ALA A 219 11.44 -10.82 -1.11
CA ALA A 219 10.90 -9.50 -0.89
C ALA A 219 12.04 -8.62 -0.33
N ILE A 220 12.21 -7.41 -0.87
CA ILE A 220 13.29 -6.50 -0.49
C ILE A 220 12.72 -5.15 -0.05
N ALA A 221 13.06 -4.75 1.17
CA ALA A 221 12.73 -3.45 1.72
C ALA A 221 13.97 -2.56 1.77
N VAL A 222 13.83 -1.32 1.30
CA VAL A 222 14.86 -0.29 1.43
C VAL A 222 14.26 0.94 2.08
N TRP A 223 15.08 1.65 2.85
CA TRP A 223 14.67 2.88 3.51
C TRP A 223 15.74 3.95 3.41
N SER A 224 15.31 5.13 2.97
CA SER A 224 16.09 6.35 3.00
C SER A 224 15.13 7.54 2.99
N PRO A 225 15.09 8.38 4.04
CA PRO A 225 14.09 9.45 4.18
C PRO A 225 14.03 10.46 3.03
N ARG A 226 15.16 10.78 2.39
CA ARG A 226 15.20 11.80 1.33
C ARG A 226 14.48 11.32 0.07
N LEU A 227 13.42 12.04 -0.30
CA LEU A 227 12.59 11.77 -1.48
C LEU A 227 13.10 12.53 -2.72
N ASN A 228 12.79 11.99 -3.90
CA ASN A 228 12.93 12.66 -5.19
C ASN A 228 11.75 13.64 -5.45
N LYS A 229 11.74 14.32 -6.59
CA LYS A 229 10.68 15.27 -6.96
C LYS A 229 9.28 14.63 -7.09
N LYS A 230 9.21 13.31 -7.29
CA LYS A 230 7.96 12.55 -7.42
C LYS A 230 7.51 11.89 -6.10
N GLY A 231 8.23 12.12 -5.00
CA GLY A 231 7.86 11.62 -3.66
C GLY A 231 8.35 10.20 -3.34
N ASN A 232 9.27 9.65 -4.12
CA ASN A 232 9.85 8.31 -3.89
C ASN A 232 11.26 8.40 -3.32
N SER A 233 11.69 7.42 -2.52
CA SER A 233 13.02 7.42 -1.90
C SER A 233 14.15 7.46 -2.94
N TYR A 234 14.94 8.54 -2.96
CA TYR A 234 15.95 8.74 -4.01
C TYR A 234 17.05 7.66 -3.95
N LYS A 235 17.63 7.43 -2.77
CA LYS A 235 18.66 6.39 -2.60
C LYS A 235 18.07 4.98 -2.68
N GLY A 236 16.82 4.79 -2.24
CA GLY A 236 16.15 3.50 -2.32
C GLY A 236 15.96 3.04 -3.77
N MET A 237 15.47 3.93 -4.63
CA MET A 237 15.32 3.67 -6.07
C MET A 237 16.66 3.28 -6.72
N ARG A 238 17.71 4.07 -6.47
CA ARG A 238 19.05 3.82 -7.02
C ARG A 238 19.63 2.48 -6.56
N PHE A 239 19.50 2.16 -5.28
CA PHE A 239 19.97 0.89 -4.75
C PHE A 239 19.25 -0.29 -5.42
N LEU A 240 17.93 -0.21 -5.63
CA LEU A 240 17.17 -1.29 -6.24
C LEU A 240 17.51 -1.48 -7.73
N GLU A 241 17.77 -0.40 -8.47
CA GLU A 241 18.26 -0.44 -9.86
C GLU A 241 19.63 -1.13 -9.93
N GLU A 242 20.59 -0.71 -9.10
CA GLU A 242 21.92 -1.31 -9.03
C GLU A 242 21.84 -2.79 -8.59
N PHE A 243 21.03 -3.09 -7.57
CA PHE A 243 20.85 -4.46 -7.06
C PHE A 243 20.30 -5.41 -8.13
N THR A 244 19.27 -5.02 -8.86
CA THR A 244 18.67 -5.86 -9.91
C THR A 244 19.57 -5.99 -11.14
N THR A 245 20.36 -4.95 -11.45
CA THR A 245 21.40 -4.99 -12.50
C THR A 245 22.50 -6.00 -12.17
N GLU A 246 23.07 -5.91 -10.95
CA GLU A 246 24.17 -6.78 -10.53
C GLU A 246 23.71 -8.23 -10.29
N SER A 247 22.53 -8.42 -9.71
CA SER A 247 21.98 -9.76 -9.44
C SER A 247 21.37 -10.42 -10.68
N GLN A 248 21.04 -9.64 -11.72
CA GLN A 248 20.26 -10.08 -12.88
C GLN A 248 18.87 -10.65 -12.52
N LEU A 249 18.34 -10.28 -11.35
CA LEU A 249 17.04 -10.73 -10.85
C LEU A 249 15.98 -9.66 -11.11
N SER A 250 15.44 -9.68 -12.32
CA SER A 250 14.29 -8.91 -12.77
C SER A 250 13.17 -9.84 -13.24
N ILE A 251 11.91 -9.37 -13.23
CA ILE A 251 10.79 -10.14 -13.81
C ILE A 251 10.67 -9.97 -15.34
N PHE A 252 11.55 -9.19 -15.97
CA PHE A 252 11.59 -8.90 -17.40
C PHE A 252 12.86 -9.44 -18.07
#